data_AF-A0A126ZAF8-F1
#
_entry.id   AF-A0A126ZAF8-F1
#
_cell.length_a   1.000
_cell.length_b   1.000
_cell.length_c   1.000
_cell.angle_alpha   90.00
_cell.angle_beta   90.00
_cell.angle_gamma   90.00
#
_symmetry.space_group_name_H-M   'P 1'
#
loop_
_entity.id
_entity.type
_entity.pdbx_description
1 polymer ?
#
loop_
_entity_poly.entity_id
_entity_poly.type
_entity_poly.pdbx_seq_one_letter_code
_entity_poly.pdbx_strand_id
1 'polypeptide(L)'
;MSTRISPMAGKPAPASVLIDVEKLVAAYGSERPDPTVAAQRVSFGTSGHRGSAFDVSFNEWDVLAITQAICDHRRASGISGPLFLGIDTHALSGPACASALEVLAANGVDVVLAAGNAFTPTPAFSHAIAKHNRCGGGTRADGVVVTSSHNPPRDGGFKYNPPHGGPAGQDVTDPNQAAANGCLENALQGVHRMPYALALRATTTHHHDDMGNYVEDLAHVGTGRNEVTAWPSARQRSARS
;
A
#
# COMPACT_ATOMS: atom_id res chain seq x y z
N MET A 1 30.48 -8.45 20.83
CA MET A 1 29.06 -8.82 20.70
C MET A 1 29.00 -10.17 20.01
N SER A 2 28.61 -11.24 20.72
CA SER A 2 28.45 -12.55 20.08
C SER A 2 27.24 -12.48 19.17
N THR A 3 27.47 -12.52 17.86
CA THR A 3 26.41 -12.69 16.88
C THR A 3 25.76 -14.03 17.19
N ARG A 4 24.58 -14.03 17.85
CA ARG A 4 23.78 -15.25 18.05
C ARG A 4 23.24 -15.67 16.68
N ILE A 5 24.10 -16.29 15.89
CA ILE A 5 23.73 -16.92 14.64
C ILE A 5 23.00 -18.22 15.01
N SER A 6 21.77 -18.36 14.52
CA SER A 6 21.00 -19.59 14.74
C SER A 6 21.78 -20.81 14.21
N PRO A 7 21.75 -21.96 14.91
CA PRO A 7 22.29 -23.22 14.38
C PRO A 7 21.65 -23.67 13.05
N MET A 8 20.53 -23.05 12.68
CA MET A 8 19.78 -23.30 11.44
C MET A 8 20.03 -22.26 10.34
N ALA A 9 20.92 -21.28 10.56
CA ALA A 9 21.24 -20.29 9.54
C ALA A 9 21.75 -20.94 8.25
N GLY A 10 21.18 -20.53 7.11
CA GLY A 10 21.52 -21.07 5.78
C GLY A 10 20.95 -22.45 5.48
N LYS A 11 20.18 -23.07 6.39
CA LYS A 11 19.52 -24.36 6.17
C LYS A 11 18.06 -24.15 5.74
N PRO A 12 17.45 -25.12 5.02
CA PRO A 12 16.01 -25.11 4.76
C PRO A 12 15.19 -24.97 6.05
N ALA A 13 14.10 -24.21 5.98
CA ALA A 13 13.21 -24.02 7.12
C ALA A 13 12.51 -25.34 7.50
N PRO A 14 12.58 -25.79 8.76
CA PRO A 14 11.80 -26.94 9.20
C PRO A 14 10.31 -26.60 9.26
N ALA A 15 9.44 -27.60 9.11
CA ALA A 15 7.98 -27.39 9.17
C ALA A 15 7.51 -26.71 10.46
N SER A 16 8.22 -26.91 11.57
CA SER A 16 7.88 -26.35 12.89
C SER A 16 7.99 -24.83 13.00
N VAL A 17 8.67 -24.15 12.06
CA VAL A 17 8.77 -22.69 12.05
C VAL A 17 7.87 -22.03 11.00
N LEU A 18 7.13 -22.85 10.22
CA LEU A 18 6.17 -22.34 9.24
C LEU A 18 4.91 -21.85 9.96
N ILE A 19 4.35 -20.77 9.44
CA ILE A 19 3.12 -20.19 9.96
C ILE A 19 1.90 -20.91 9.40
N ASP A 20 0.80 -20.85 10.15
CA ASP A 20 -0.53 -21.18 9.65
C ASP A 20 -1.12 -19.93 8.96
N VAL A 21 -1.06 -19.93 7.62
CA VAL A 21 -1.48 -18.79 6.79
C VAL A 21 -2.98 -18.51 6.94
N GLU A 22 -3.80 -19.56 7.03
CA GLU A 22 -5.25 -19.40 7.16
C GLU A 22 -5.62 -18.75 8.49
N LYS A 23 -4.99 -19.19 9.60
CA LYS A 23 -5.18 -18.55 10.91
C LYS A 23 -4.70 -17.10 10.92
N LEU A 24 -3.60 -16.80 10.24
CA LEU A 24 -3.08 -15.44 10.16
C LEU A 24 -4.05 -14.51 9.43
N VAL A 25 -4.58 -14.95 8.29
CA VAL A 25 -5.56 -14.18 7.50
C VAL A 25 -6.90 -14.09 8.24
N ALA A 26 -7.33 -15.13 8.96
CA ALA A 26 -8.51 -15.07 9.81
C ALA A 26 -8.35 -14.03 10.92
N ALA A 27 -7.21 -14.05 11.64
CA ALA A 27 -6.91 -13.09 12.69
C ALA A 27 -6.91 -11.64 12.18
N TYR A 28 -6.45 -11.40 10.95
CA TYR A 28 -6.47 -10.06 10.33
C TYR A 28 -7.87 -9.45 10.31
N GLY A 29 -8.88 -10.25 9.97
CA GLY A 29 -10.27 -9.79 9.86
C GLY A 29 -11.10 -9.92 11.15
N SER A 30 -10.73 -10.82 12.07
CA SER A 30 -11.50 -11.08 13.30
C SER A 30 -11.03 -10.25 14.50
N GLU A 31 -9.72 -10.05 14.64
CA GLU A 31 -9.15 -9.33 15.78
C GLU A 31 -9.21 -7.81 15.57
N ARG A 32 -9.39 -7.06 16.66
CA ARG A 32 -9.49 -5.59 16.63
C ARG A 32 -8.46 -4.98 17.57
N PRO A 33 -7.65 -4.02 17.11
CA PRO A 33 -6.70 -3.32 17.96
C PRO A 33 -7.43 -2.54 19.05
N ASP A 34 -6.95 -2.68 20.29
CA ASP A 34 -7.33 -1.87 21.42
C ASP A 34 -6.46 -0.61 21.46
N PRO A 35 -7.01 0.59 21.20
CA PRO A 35 -6.24 1.82 21.15
C PRO A 35 -5.62 2.20 22.51
N THR A 36 -6.05 1.59 23.62
CA THR A 36 -5.45 1.79 24.95
C THR A 36 -4.16 0.98 25.13
N VAL A 37 -3.92 -0.04 24.29
CA VAL A 37 -2.71 -0.86 24.31
C VAL A 37 -1.69 -0.32 23.32
N ALA A 38 -0.60 0.27 23.83
CA ALA A 38 0.40 0.94 23.00
C ALA A 38 0.98 0.06 21.86
N ALA A 39 1.11 -1.25 22.08
CA ALA A 39 1.63 -2.19 21.09
C ALA A 39 0.66 -2.49 19.93
N GLN A 40 -0.63 -2.19 20.11
CA GLN A 40 -1.69 -2.39 19.10
C GLN A 40 -2.06 -1.10 18.37
N ARG A 41 -1.40 0.01 18.71
CA ARG A 41 -1.60 1.30 18.04
C ARG A 41 -0.84 1.34 16.71
N VAL A 42 -1.33 2.16 15.81
CA VAL A 42 -0.62 2.45 14.56
C VAL A 42 0.69 3.18 14.88
N SER A 43 1.80 2.54 14.52
CA SER A 43 3.12 3.16 14.41
C SER A 43 3.46 3.30 12.92
N PHE A 44 3.34 4.51 12.37
CA PHE A 44 3.50 4.80 10.95
C PHE A 44 4.70 5.71 10.75
N GLY A 45 5.89 5.12 10.57
CA GLY A 45 7.13 5.86 10.34
C GLY A 45 7.50 5.96 8.84
N THR A 46 8.75 6.31 8.55
CA THR A 46 9.27 6.38 7.15
C THR A 46 9.22 5.04 6.41
N SER A 47 9.19 3.93 7.16
CA SER A 47 8.99 2.58 6.66
C SER A 47 7.54 2.12 6.68
N GLY A 48 6.59 3.04 6.88
CA GLY A 48 5.17 2.78 7.09
C GLY A 48 4.89 2.14 8.44
N HIS A 49 3.74 1.46 8.52
CA HIS A 49 3.33 0.64 9.66
C HIS A 49 3.60 -0.83 9.38
N ARG A 50 4.09 -1.56 10.39
CA ARG A 50 4.37 -2.99 10.33
C ARG A 50 3.93 -3.64 11.63
N GLY A 51 3.49 -4.87 11.53
CA GLY A 51 3.08 -5.69 12.66
C GLY A 51 2.57 -7.03 12.18
N SER A 52 1.91 -7.77 13.07
CA SER A 52 1.34 -9.07 12.75
C SER A 52 -0.10 -9.14 13.27
N ALA A 53 -0.99 -9.74 12.48
CA ALA A 53 -2.37 -9.96 12.88
C ALA A 53 -2.49 -10.79 14.17
N PHE A 54 -1.54 -11.69 14.43
CA PHE A 54 -1.48 -12.47 15.67
C PHE A 54 -1.13 -11.65 16.92
N ASP A 55 -0.45 -10.51 16.75
CA ASP A 55 -0.13 -9.60 17.85
C ASP A 55 -1.13 -8.43 17.94
N VAL A 56 -2.17 -8.46 17.11
CA VAL A 56 -3.16 -7.40 16.96
C VAL A 56 -2.51 -6.04 16.65
N SER A 57 -1.47 -6.07 15.81
CA SER A 57 -0.68 -4.89 15.41
C SER A 57 -0.63 -4.69 13.89
N PHE A 58 -1.42 -5.46 13.15
CA PHE A 58 -1.63 -5.30 11.71
C PHE A 58 -2.91 -6.05 11.30
N ASN A 59 -4.06 -5.42 11.50
CA ASN A 59 -5.39 -5.98 11.29
C ASN A 59 -6.21 -5.08 10.35
N GLU A 60 -7.43 -5.49 10.02
CA GLU A 60 -8.31 -4.74 9.11
C GLU A 60 -8.45 -3.28 9.53
N TRP A 61 -8.66 -3.05 10.82
CA TRP A 61 -8.89 -1.72 11.38
C TRP A 61 -7.70 -0.78 11.23
N ASP A 62 -6.47 -1.29 11.38
CA ASP A 62 -5.26 -0.49 11.16
C ASP A 62 -5.19 0.01 9.71
N VAL A 63 -5.44 -0.89 8.76
CA VAL A 63 -5.38 -0.56 7.33
C VAL A 63 -6.49 0.40 6.93
N LEU A 64 -7.71 0.21 7.43
CA LEU A 64 -8.84 1.12 7.18
C LEU A 64 -8.52 2.53 7.71
N ALA A 65 -8.04 2.63 8.95
CA ALA A 65 -7.69 3.89 9.60
C ALA A 65 -6.54 4.62 8.87
N ILE A 66 -5.45 3.90 8.57
CA ILE A 66 -4.31 4.47 7.83
C ILE A 66 -4.74 4.94 6.44
N THR A 67 -5.56 4.16 5.74
CA THR A 67 -6.01 4.53 4.39
C THR A 67 -6.89 5.77 4.40
N GLN A 68 -7.77 5.92 5.41
CA GLN A 68 -8.58 7.14 5.56
C GLN A 68 -7.68 8.35 5.85
N ALA A 69 -6.72 8.22 6.76
CA ALA A 69 -5.76 9.28 7.06
C ALA A 69 -4.97 9.72 5.81
N ILE A 70 -4.55 8.77 4.97
CA ILE A 70 -3.91 9.07 3.67
C ILE A 70 -4.88 9.81 2.75
N CYS A 71 -6.14 9.40 2.63
CA CYS A 71 -7.14 10.11 1.81
C CYS A 71 -7.31 11.58 2.25
N ASP A 72 -7.36 11.82 3.56
CA ASP A 72 -7.49 13.16 4.13
C ASP A 72 -6.23 14.01 3.91
N HIS A 73 -5.04 13.42 4.07
CA HIS A 73 -3.77 14.06 3.74
C HIS A 73 -3.68 14.45 2.27
N ARG A 74 -4.06 13.54 1.36
CA ARG A 74 -4.08 13.81 -0.09
C ARG A 74 -4.97 15.00 -0.42
N ARG A 75 -6.17 15.05 0.16
CA ARG A 75 -7.12 16.16 0.00
C ARG A 75 -6.53 17.48 0.52
N ALA A 76 -5.98 17.48 1.73
CA ALA A 76 -5.35 18.66 2.33
C ALA A 76 -4.13 19.16 1.55
N SER A 77 -3.38 18.24 0.92
CA SER A 77 -2.16 18.54 0.15
C SER A 77 -2.42 18.81 -1.33
N GLY A 78 -3.69 18.81 -1.78
CA GLY A 78 -4.04 19.02 -3.19
C GLY A 78 -3.55 17.91 -4.13
N ILE A 79 -3.35 16.69 -3.63
CA ILE A 79 -2.93 15.53 -4.43
C ILE A 79 -4.19 14.87 -5.02
N SER A 80 -4.46 15.16 -6.29
CA SER A 80 -5.66 14.72 -7.00
C SER A 80 -5.39 13.76 -8.17
N GLY A 81 -4.15 13.29 -8.31
CA GLY A 81 -3.79 12.31 -9.33
C GLY A 81 -4.10 10.88 -8.91
N PRO A 82 -3.72 9.89 -9.74
CA PRO A 82 -3.92 8.50 -9.41
C PRO A 82 -3.05 8.08 -8.23
N LEU A 83 -3.58 7.19 -7.40
CA LEU A 83 -2.83 6.49 -6.36
C LEU A 83 -2.49 5.09 -6.85
N PHE A 84 -1.21 4.78 -7.00
CA PHE A 84 -0.75 3.43 -7.28
C PHE A 84 -0.87 2.58 -6.01
N LEU A 85 -1.52 1.42 -6.09
CA LEU A 85 -1.66 0.49 -4.98
C LEU A 85 -1.01 -0.85 -5.34
N GLY A 86 0.15 -1.11 -4.73
CA GLY A 86 0.96 -2.31 -4.98
C GLY A 86 1.05 -3.24 -3.77
N ILE A 87 1.31 -4.51 -4.02
CA ILE A 87 1.47 -5.54 -2.98
C ILE A 87 2.74 -6.37 -3.19
N ASP A 88 3.28 -6.90 -2.09
CA ASP A 88 4.24 -8.01 -2.12
C ASP A 88 3.55 -9.37 -1.91
N THR A 89 4.36 -10.41 -1.69
CA THR A 89 3.92 -11.80 -1.53
C THR A 89 3.60 -12.22 -0.09
N HIS A 90 3.61 -11.31 0.90
CA HIS A 90 3.21 -11.67 2.25
C HIS A 90 1.73 -12.03 2.32
N ALA A 91 1.39 -12.98 3.19
CA ALA A 91 0.02 -13.47 3.36
C ALA A 91 -0.98 -12.34 3.70
N LEU A 92 -0.53 -11.35 4.48
CA LEU A 92 -1.36 -10.21 4.89
C LEU A 92 -1.49 -9.13 3.81
N SER A 93 -0.72 -9.20 2.72
CA SER A 93 -0.71 -8.15 1.70
C SER A 93 -1.97 -8.14 0.83
N GLY A 94 -2.50 -9.32 0.49
CA GLY A 94 -3.77 -9.47 -0.20
C GLY A 94 -4.96 -8.84 0.54
N PRO A 95 -5.27 -9.27 1.79
CA PRO A 95 -6.39 -8.70 2.53
C PRO A 95 -6.20 -7.22 2.87
N ALA A 96 -4.98 -6.76 3.16
CA ALA A 96 -4.71 -5.34 3.38
C ALA A 96 -4.90 -4.48 2.11
N CYS A 97 -4.55 -5.00 0.94
CA CYS A 97 -4.85 -4.32 -0.32
C CYS A 97 -6.36 -4.19 -0.57
N ALA A 98 -7.13 -5.24 -0.25
CA ALA A 98 -8.58 -5.19 -0.35
C ALA A 98 -9.17 -4.09 0.55
N SER A 99 -8.79 -4.06 1.84
CA SER A 99 -9.23 -3.05 2.80
C SER A 99 -8.87 -1.62 2.36
N ALA A 100 -7.67 -1.43 1.82
CA ALA A 100 -7.26 -0.13 1.31
C ALA A 100 -8.09 0.29 0.09
N LEU A 101 -8.32 -0.61 -0.86
CA LEU A 101 -9.12 -0.32 -2.05
C LEU A 101 -10.55 0.10 -1.70
N GLU A 102 -11.15 -0.56 -0.71
CA GLU A 102 -12.50 -0.22 -0.22
C GLU A 102 -12.61 1.23 0.28
N VAL A 103 -11.61 1.71 1.00
CA VAL A 103 -11.57 3.08 1.54
C VAL A 103 -11.20 4.09 0.46
N LEU A 104 -10.21 3.77 -0.37
CA LEU A 104 -9.77 4.64 -1.47
C LEU A 104 -10.92 4.89 -2.47
N ALA A 105 -11.59 3.83 -2.90
CA ALA A 105 -12.73 3.95 -3.82
C ALA A 105 -13.90 4.70 -3.17
N ALA A 106 -14.19 4.47 -1.88
CA ALA A 106 -15.22 5.22 -1.15
C ALA A 106 -14.90 6.71 -0.98
N ASN A 107 -13.63 7.08 -0.98
CA ASN A 107 -13.18 8.47 -0.99
C ASN A 107 -13.07 9.07 -2.41
N GLY A 108 -13.43 8.32 -3.45
CA GLY A 108 -13.37 8.77 -4.85
C GLY A 108 -11.94 8.94 -5.38
N VAL A 109 -10.97 8.24 -4.79
CA VAL A 109 -9.59 8.24 -5.27
C VAL A 109 -9.49 7.39 -6.53
N ASP A 110 -8.87 7.95 -7.58
CA ASP A 110 -8.47 7.17 -8.75
C ASP A 110 -7.33 6.21 -8.34
N VAL A 111 -7.61 4.91 -8.27
CA VAL A 111 -6.66 3.87 -7.86
C VAL A 111 -6.16 3.10 -9.08
N VAL A 112 -4.86 2.89 -9.15
CA VAL A 112 -4.21 2.05 -10.15
C VAL A 112 -3.66 0.79 -9.47
N LEU A 113 -4.21 -0.35 -9.87
CA LEU A 113 -3.77 -1.68 -9.46
C LEU A 113 -2.89 -2.31 -10.55
N ALA A 114 -2.02 -3.23 -10.15
CA ALA A 114 -1.32 -4.06 -11.12
C ALA A 114 -2.31 -4.95 -11.91
N ALA A 115 -2.04 -5.14 -13.19
CA ALA A 115 -2.81 -6.05 -14.05
C ALA A 115 -2.76 -7.49 -13.52
N GLY A 116 -3.89 -8.20 -13.56
CA GLY A 116 -3.97 -9.61 -13.15
C GLY A 116 -3.66 -9.89 -11.68
N ASN A 117 -3.77 -8.88 -10.79
CA ASN A 117 -3.38 -8.97 -9.38
C ASN A 117 -1.90 -9.35 -9.19
N ALA A 118 -1.03 -8.91 -10.11
CA ALA A 118 0.39 -9.16 -10.01
C ALA A 118 1.02 -8.44 -8.80
N PHE A 119 2.09 -9.02 -8.27
CA PHE A 119 2.91 -8.38 -7.24
C PHE A 119 3.72 -7.23 -7.85
N THR A 120 3.90 -6.15 -7.09
CA THR A 120 4.59 -4.94 -7.57
C THR A 120 5.86 -4.71 -6.75
N PRO A 121 7.05 -4.96 -7.31
CA PRO A 121 8.31 -4.61 -6.65
C PRO A 121 8.35 -3.11 -6.34
N THR A 122 8.78 -2.75 -5.14
CA THR A 122 8.96 -1.34 -4.72
C THR A 122 9.69 -0.45 -5.74
N PRO A 123 10.77 -0.87 -6.43
CA PRO A 123 11.39 -0.01 -7.43
C PRO A 123 10.51 0.24 -8.67
N ALA A 124 9.76 -0.78 -9.15
CA ALA A 124 8.83 -0.60 -10.26
C ALA A 124 7.70 0.35 -9.88
N PHE A 125 7.19 0.20 -8.66
CA PHE A 125 6.18 1.08 -8.06
C PHE A 125 6.66 2.54 -7.94
N SER A 126 7.82 2.78 -7.34
CA SER A 126 8.42 4.13 -7.24
C SER A 126 8.67 4.75 -8.62
N HIS A 127 9.09 3.93 -9.59
CA HIS A 127 9.31 4.37 -10.97
C HIS A 127 8.00 4.78 -11.65
N ALA A 128 6.90 4.06 -11.46
CA ALA A 128 5.59 4.39 -12.01
C ALA A 128 5.11 5.77 -11.53
N ILE A 129 5.19 6.04 -10.22
CA ILE A 129 4.87 7.36 -9.64
C ILE A 129 5.75 8.45 -10.25
N ALA A 130 7.06 8.23 -10.28
CA ALA A 130 8.00 9.22 -10.80
C ALA A 130 7.80 9.47 -12.31
N LYS A 131 7.47 8.43 -13.10
CA LYS A 131 7.18 8.53 -14.53
C LYS A 131 5.93 9.36 -14.77
N HIS A 132 4.85 9.09 -14.05
CA HIS A 132 3.61 9.89 -14.12
C HIS A 132 3.89 11.37 -13.84
N ASN A 133 4.62 11.65 -12.76
CA ASN A 133 4.85 13.02 -12.29
C ASN A 133 5.88 13.82 -13.12
N ARG A 134 6.78 13.17 -13.86
CA ARG A 134 7.72 13.83 -14.78
C ARG A 134 7.04 14.48 -15.99
N CYS A 135 5.82 14.07 -16.34
CA CYS A 135 5.11 14.55 -17.53
C CYS A 135 4.58 15.99 -17.41
N GLY A 136 4.77 16.65 -16.25
CA GLY A 136 4.77 18.12 -16.10
C GLY A 136 3.45 18.88 -16.29
N GLY A 137 2.38 18.27 -16.79
CA GLY A 137 1.15 18.98 -17.19
C GLY A 137 -0.15 18.54 -16.51
N GLY A 138 -0.11 17.72 -15.46
CA GLY A 138 -1.29 17.07 -14.90
C GLY A 138 -1.31 16.97 -13.37
N THR A 139 -2.29 16.23 -12.86
CA THR A 139 -2.42 15.90 -11.45
C THR A 139 -1.27 15.01 -10.99
N ARG A 140 -0.82 15.18 -9.74
CA ARG A 140 0.29 14.43 -9.16
C ARG A 140 -0.16 13.08 -8.65
N ALA A 141 0.49 12.02 -9.11
CA ALA A 141 0.33 10.68 -8.59
C ALA A 141 1.13 10.46 -7.30
N ASP A 142 0.66 9.53 -6.49
CA ASP A 142 1.30 9.03 -5.27
C ASP A 142 1.04 7.53 -5.16
N GLY A 143 1.34 6.90 -4.02
CA GLY A 143 1.06 5.49 -3.90
C GLY A 143 1.09 4.91 -2.49
N VAL A 144 0.44 3.77 -2.36
CA VAL A 144 0.57 2.85 -1.23
C VAL A 144 1.20 1.54 -1.69
N VAL A 145 2.18 1.05 -0.93
CA VAL A 145 2.73 -0.30 -1.10
C VAL A 145 2.51 -1.13 0.16
N VAL A 146 1.87 -2.27 0.01
CA VAL A 146 1.62 -3.24 1.09
C VAL A 146 2.75 -4.25 1.10
N THR A 147 3.71 -4.03 2.00
CA THR A 147 4.89 -4.87 2.16
C THR A 147 5.54 -4.69 3.53
N SER A 148 5.89 -5.79 4.18
CA SER A 148 6.76 -5.81 5.36
C SER A 148 8.24 -5.97 4.99
N SER A 149 8.56 -5.96 3.68
CA SER A 149 9.90 -6.14 3.10
C SER A 149 10.46 -7.53 3.35
N HIS A 150 11.46 -7.66 4.22
CA HIS A 150 12.13 -8.92 4.54
C HIS A 150 11.75 -9.44 5.94
N ASN A 151 10.70 -8.88 6.54
CA ASN A 151 10.19 -9.32 7.82
C ASN A 151 9.71 -10.79 7.74
N PRO A 152 9.56 -11.47 8.89
CA PRO A 152 9.06 -12.84 8.91
C PRO A 152 7.69 -13.00 8.23
N PRO A 153 7.34 -14.20 7.72
CA PRO A 153 6.10 -14.42 6.98
C PRO A 153 4.79 -14.06 7.70
N ARG A 154 4.82 -13.95 9.03
CA ARG A 154 3.66 -13.55 9.86
C ARG A 154 3.36 -12.05 9.82
N ASP A 155 4.30 -11.25 9.31
CA ASP A 155 4.23 -9.79 9.39
C ASP A 155 3.59 -9.21 8.13
N GLY A 156 2.74 -8.20 8.34
CA GLY A 156 2.23 -7.31 7.32
C GLY A 156 2.94 -5.96 7.38
N GLY A 157 2.80 -5.18 6.30
CA GLY A 157 3.30 -3.81 6.29
C GLY A 157 2.53 -2.94 5.31
N PHE A 158 2.42 -1.66 5.63
CA PHE A 158 1.65 -0.68 4.87
C PHE A 158 2.41 0.63 4.80
N LYS A 159 2.79 1.08 3.60
CA LYS A 159 3.65 2.25 3.40
C LYS A 159 3.03 3.21 2.40
N TYR A 160 3.28 4.50 2.60
CA TYR A 160 2.88 5.56 1.69
C TYR A 160 4.11 6.21 1.05
N ASN A 161 4.04 6.40 -0.27
CA ASN A 161 5.04 7.13 -1.06
C ASN A 161 4.37 8.39 -1.64
N PRO A 162 4.78 9.59 -1.20
CA PRO A 162 4.28 10.83 -1.76
C PRO A 162 4.72 11.03 -3.23
N PRO A 163 4.29 12.11 -3.90
CA PRO A 163 4.53 12.27 -5.34
C PRO A 163 5.99 12.34 -5.83
N HIS A 164 6.98 12.47 -4.94
CA HIS A 164 8.38 12.29 -5.34
C HIS A 164 8.75 10.81 -5.55
N GLY A 165 7.84 9.86 -5.26
CA GLY A 165 7.98 8.41 -5.50
C GLY A 165 8.82 7.66 -4.47
N GLY A 166 9.44 8.38 -3.53
CA GLY A 166 10.21 7.81 -2.42
C GLY A 166 9.37 7.61 -1.15
N PRO A 167 9.97 7.09 -0.06
CA PRO A 167 9.28 6.94 1.21
C PRO A 167 8.85 8.30 1.78
N ALA A 168 7.68 8.35 2.43
CA ALA A 168 7.20 9.54 3.10
C ALA A 168 8.15 9.98 4.25
N GLY A 169 8.36 11.29 4.35
CA GLY A 169 9.05 11.94 5.47
C GLY A 169 8.15 12.09 6.70
N GLN A 170 8.75 12.43 7.84
CA GLN A 170 8.04 12.60 9.12
C GLN A 170 6.93 13.66 9.07
N ASP A 171 7.12 14.69 8.24
CA ASP A 171 6.13 15.73 7.96
C ASP A 171 4.80 15.17 7.42
N VAL A 172 4.84 14.00 6.78
CA VAL A 172 3.67 13.28 6.28
C VAL A 172 3.29 12.13 7.20
N THR A 173 4.27 11.37 7.69
CA THR A 173 3.98 10.14 8.44
C THR A 173 3.41 10.42 9.83
N ASP A 174 3.88 11.45 10.53
CA ASP A 174 3.45 11.74 11.90
C ASP A 174 1.98 12.23 11.96
N PRO A 175 1.52 13.17 11.10
CA PRO A 175 0.10 13.52 11.05
C PRO A 175 -0.80 12.35 10.64
N ASN A 176 -0.35 11.52 9.70
CA ASN A 176 -1.10 10.33 9.28
C ASN A 176 -1.20 9.30 10.42
N GLN A 177 -0.12 9.09 11.18
CA GLN A 177 -0.12 8.24 12.37
C GLN A 177 -1.13 8.74 13.40
N ALA A 178 -1.11 10.04 13.69
CA ALA A 178 -2.03 10.64 14.66
C ALA A 178 -3.48 10.52 14.22
N ALA A 179 -3.77 10.82 12.95
CA ALA A 179 -5.12 10.70 12.38
C ALA A 179 -5.62 9.26 12.38
N ALA A 180 -4.79 8.29 11.97
CA ALA A 180 -5.15 6.88 11.98
C ALA A 180 -5.46 6.37 13.40
N ASN A 181 -4.64 6.72 14.39
CA ASN A 181 -4.94 6.37 15.77
C ASN A 181 -6.21 7.05 16.29
N GLY A 182 -6.49 8.29 15.89
CA GLY A 182 -7.76 8.96 16.18
C GLY A 182 -8.96 8.22 15.58
N CYS A 183 -8.83 7.67 14.36
CA CYS A 183 -9.84 6.79 13.79
C CYS A 183 -10.05 5.52 14.63
N LEU A 184 -8.98 4.89 15.11
CA LEU A 184 -9.08 3.70 15.98
C LEU A 184 -9.77 4.03 17.31
N GLU A 185 -9.38 5.13 17.96
CA GLU A 185 -9.99 5.63 19.19
C GLU A 185 -11.49 5.93 19.04
N ASN A 186 -11.89 6.38 17.85
CA ASN A 186 -13.29 6.65 17.50
C ASN A 186 -14.00 5.43 16.87
N ALA A 187 -13.47 4.22 17.04
CA ALA A 187 -14.05 2.97 16.50
C ALA A 187 -14.36 3.04 14.99
N LEU A 188 -13.47 3.66 14.22
CA LEU A 188 -13.57 3.91 12.77
C LEU A 188 -14.77 4.76 12.33
N GLN A 189 -15.47 5.43 13.25
CA GLN A 189 -16.50 6.39 12.87
C GLN A 189 -15.86 7.53 12.06
N GLY A 190 -16.40 7.75 10.86
CA GLY A 190 -15.86 8.71 9.90
C GLY A 190 -14.95 8.10 8.82
N VAL A 191 -14.61 6.81 8.91
CA VAL A 191 -13.93 6.10 7.80
C VAL A 191 -14.95 5.81 6.71
N HIS A 192 -14.69 6.32 5.50
CA HIS A 192 -15.52 6.04 4.33
C HIS A 192 -15.11 4.70 3.75
N ARG A 193 -16.05 3.76 3.63
CA ARG A 193 -15.80 2.41 3.12
C ARG A 193 -16.94 1.97 2.21
N MET A 194 -16.62 1.20 1.17
CA MET A 194 -17.60 0.47 0.37
C MET A 194 -17.18 -1.00 0.25
N PRO A 195 -18.10 -1.94 -0.02
CA PRO A 195 -17.76 -3.34 -0.22
C PRO A 195 -16.70 -3.54 -1.32
N TYR A 196 -15.73 -4.43 -1.09
CA TYR A 196 -14.63 -4.71 -2.02
C TYR A 196 -15.09 -5.01 -3.45
N ALA A 197 -16.16 -5.78 -3.60
CA ALA A 197 -16.72 -6.10 -4.91
C ALA A 197 -17.25 -4.87 -5.65
N LEU A 198 -17.68 -3.81 -4.95
CA LEU A 198 -18.04 -2.53 -5.55
C LEU A 198 -16.79 -1.69 -5.83
N ALA A 199 -15.82 -1.68 -4.90
CA ALA A 199 -14.56 -0.97 -5.06
C ALA A 199 -13.77 -1.43 -6.31
N LEU A 200 -13.71 -2.74 -6.56
CA LEU A 200 -13.11 -3.31 -7.78
C LEU A 200 -13.77 -2.85 -9.09
N ARG A 201 -15.06 -2.55 -9.04
CA ARG A 201 -15.86 -2.14 -10.21
C ARG A 201 -16.10 -0.63 -10.25
N ALA A 202 -15.56 0.12 -9.29
CA ALA A 202 -15.70 1.57 -9.25
C ALA A 202 -15.06 2.16 -10.50
N THR A 203 -15.65 3.23 -11.03
CA THR A 203 -15.11 3.93 -12.19
C THR A 203 -13.74 4.55 -11.92
N THR A 204 -13.38 4.71 -10.65
CA THR A 204 -12.09 5.22 -10.17
C THR A 204 -11.05 4.09 -10.02
N THR A 205 -11.40 2.83 -10.24
CA THR A 205 -10.45 1.70 -10.12
C THR A 205 -9.97 1.28 -11.50
N HIS A 206 -8.67 1.23 -11.68
CA HIS A 206 -8.00 0.93 -12.93
C HIS A 206 -6.94 -0.16 -12.76
N HIS A 207 -6.65 -0.88 -13.84
CA HIS A 207 -5.54 -1.83 -13.90
C HIS A 207 -4.48 -1.36 -14.90
N HIS A 208 -3.22 -1.51 -14.54
CA HIS A 208 -2.07 -1.13 -15.37
C HIS A 208 -0.96 -2.19 -15.33
N ASP A 209 -0.27 -2.39 -16.44
CA ASP A 209 0.88 -3.31 -16.52
C ASP A 209 2.17 -2.58 -16.11
N ASP A 210 2.37 -2.42 -14.80
CA ASP A 210 3.56 -1.74 -14.26
C ASP A 210 4.85 -2.51 -14.55
N MET A 211 4.79 -3.84 -14.63
CA MET A 211 5.96 -4.70 -14.81
C MET A 211 6.50 -4.66 -16.23
N GLY A 212 5.63 -4.76 -17.25
CA GLY A 212 6.04 -4.62 -18.64
C GLY A 212 6.71 -3.28 -18.89
N ASN A 213 6.06 -2.20 -18.45
CA ASN A 213 6.58 -0.83 -18.57
C ASN A 213 7.93 -0.64 -17.86
N TYR A 214 8.09 -1.20 -16.66
CA TYR A 214 9.35 -1.11 -15.93
C TYR A 214 10.49 -1.84 -16.66
N VAL A 215 10.23 -3.04 -17.19
CA VAL A 215 11.23 -3.82 -17.94
C VAL A 215 11.63 -3.14 -19.24
N GLU A 216 10.68 -2.55 -19.96
CA GLU A 216 10.96 -1.75 -21.16
C GLU A 216 11.84 -0.53 -20.84
N ASP A 217 11.51 0.18 -19.75
CA ASP A 217 12.25 1.37 -19.33
C ASP A 217 13.68 1.06 -18.83
N LEU A 218 14.00 -0.19 -18.47
CA LEU A 218 15.38 -0.58 -18.10
C LEU A 218 16.38 -0.33 -19.23
N ALA A 219 15.96 -0.41 -20.50
CA ALA A 219 16.80 -0.11 -21.66
C ALA A 219 17.30 1.36 -21.65
N HIS A 220 16.62 2.24 -20.91
CA HIS A 220 16.90 3.66 -20.87
C HIS A 220 17.67 4.10 -19.62
N VAL A 221 17.80 3.22 -18.62
CA VAL A 221 18.58 3.48 -17.40
C VAL A 221 20.06 3.67 -17.77
N GLY A 222 20.58 4.89 -17.59
CA GLY A 222 21.96 5.26 -17.92
C GLY A 222 22.17 5.94 -19.29
N THR A 223 21.12 6.03 -20.13
CA THR A 223 21.23 6.63 -21.47
C THR A 223 20.67 8.06 -21.58
N GLY A 224 19.95 8.52 -20.55
CA GLY A 224 19.37 9.88 -20.50
C GLY A 224 18.20 10.12 -21.47
N ARG A 225 17.74 9.11 -22.22
CA ARG A 225 16.57 9.20 -23.10
C ARG A 225 15.44 8.34 -22.55
N ASN A 226 14.45 8.94 -21.91
CA ASN A 226 13.20 8.25 -21.59
C ASN A 226 12.12 8.77 -22.54
N GLU A 227 11.68 7.95 -23.51
CA GLU A 227 10.48 8.26 -24.27
C GLU A 227 9.27 8.10 -23.34
N VAL A 228 8.52 9.18 -23.18
CA VAL A 228 7.35 9.22 -22.30
C VAL A 228 6.17 8.66 -23.08
N THR A 229 5.82 7.39 -22.84
CA THR A 229 4.50 6.88 -23.19
C THR A 229 3.44 7.61 -22.36
N ALA A 230 2.58 8.37 -23.05
CA ALA A 230 1.54 9.18 -22.41
C ALA A 230 0.54 8.26 -21.68
N TRP A 231 0.25 8.59 -20.41
CA TRP A 231 -0.81 7.94 -19.66
C TRP A 231 -2.16 8.22 -20.34
N PRO A 232 -3.03 7.23 -20.58
CA PRO A 232 -4.31 7.49 -21.22
C PRO A 232 -5.17 8.34 -20.28
N SER A 233 -5.44 9.58 -20.68
CA SER A 233 -6.35 10.45 -19.92
C SER A 233 -7.74 9.81 -19.81
N ALA A 234 -8.43 10.04 -18.68
CA ALA A 234 -9.79 9.58 -18.44
C ALA A 234 -10.80 9.99 -19.54
N ARG A 235 -10.46 10.97 -20.39
CA ARG A 235 -11.31 11.46 -21.48
C ARG A 235 -11.25 10.64 -22.78
N GLN A 236 -10.31 9.71 -22.94
CA GLN A 236 -10.14 8.99 -24.23
C GLN A 236 -10.84 7.63 -24.33
N ARG A 237 -11.59 7.18 -23.32
CA ARG A 237 -12.20 5.84 -23.31
C ARG A 237 -13.74 5.82 -23.38
N SER A 238 -14.40 6.87 -23.87
CA SER A 238 -15.84 6.83 -24.19
C SER A 238 -16.13 6.42 -25.66
N ALA A 239 -15.11 6.04 -26.45
CA ALA A 239 -15.26 5.84 -27.89
C ALA A 239 -15.21 4.37 -28.35
N ARG A 240 -15.26 3.40 -27.43
CA ARG A 240 -15.40 1.98 -27.78
C ARG A 240 -16.40 1.31 -26.84
N SER A 241 -17.66 1.66 -27.04
CA SER A 241 -18.82 0.82 -26.71
C SER A 241 -19.07 -0.16 -27.86
#